data_AF-A0A7Z9HX39-F1
#
_entry.id   AF-A0A7Z9HX39-F1
#
_cell.length_a   1.000
_cell.length_b   1.000
_cell.length_c   1.000
_cell.angle_alpha   90.00
_cell.angle_beta   90.00
_cell.angle_gamma   90.00
#
_symmetry.space_group_name_H-M   'P 1'
#
loop_
_entity.id
_entity.type
_entity.pdbx_description
1 polymer ?
#
loop_
_entity_poly.entity_id
_entity_poly.type
_entity_poly.pdbx_seq_one_letter_code
_entity_poly.pdbx_strand_id
1 'polypeptide(L)'
;MATLREAYIDESPEILSLYGKPVASLFSSPPEAFSWDSKLVEAIREFNADLGHTPPFTGNEAVVITGQQPGIFAGPLYSVYKAITTIKLAENISQKHDVPCVPIFWVGSEDHDFDEAATIWYPSKKHVSHSLTLEQQPDQAGNALHQVSLTEQIHGLIDELGDSVVT
;
A
#
# COMPACT_ATOMS: atom_id res chain seq x y z
N MET A 1 18.03 18.69 -17.90
CA MET A 1 17.43 17.39 -18.28
C MET A 1 16.25 17.16 -17.37
N ALA A 2 15.08 16.80 -17.92
CA ALA A 2 13.94 16.40 -17.11
C ALA A 2 14.29 15.13 -16.34
N THR A 3 13.81 15.02 -15.10
CA THR A 3 13.86 13.76 -14.35
C THR A 3 12.95 12.72 -15.02
N LEU A 4 13.17 11.43 -14.74
CA LEU A 4 12.28 10.37 -15.24
C LEU A 4 10.82 10.61 -14.83
N ARG A 5 10.60 11.12 -13.61
CA ARG A 5 9.26 11.46 -13.10
C ARG A 5 8.60 12.57 -13.92
N GLU A 6 9.33 13.64 -14.21
CA GLU A 6 8.82 14.75 -15.03
C GLU A 6 8.52 14.26 -16.44
N ALA A 7 9.45 13.52 -17.06
CA ALA A 7 9.24 12.93 -18.37
C ALA A 7 8.01 12.00 -18.42
N TYR A 8 7.73 11.26 -17.33
CA TYR A 8 6.56 10.39 -17.19
C TYR A 8 5.25 11.17 -17.09
N ILE A 9 5.24 12.24 -16.30
CA ILE A 9 4.07 13.12 -16.16
C ILE A 9 3.79 13.86 -17.46
N ASP A 10 4.84 14.30 -18.16
CA ASP A 10 4.75 15.02 -19.42
C ASP A 10 4.56 14.10 -20.64
N GLU A 11 4.51 12.78 -20.42
CA GLU A 11 4.36 11.76 -21.47
C GLU A 11 5.38 11.89 -22.60
N SER A 12 6.63 12.16 -22.23
CA SER A 12 7.72 12.38 -23.18
C SER A 12 7.89 11.16 -24.10
N PRO A 13 7.94 11.33 -25.44
CA PRO A 13 8.00 10.22 -26.40
C PRO A 13 9.16 9.24 -26.17
N GLU A 14 10.26 9.72 -25.59
CA GLU A 14 11.48 8.96 -25.32
C GLU A 14 11.28 7.83 -24.29
N ILE A 15 10.28 7.94 -23.41
CA ILE A 15 10.05 6.95 -22.34
C ILE A 15 8.70 6.25 -22.45
N LEU A 16 7.80 6.69 -23.33
CA LEU A 16 6.48 6.06 -23.50
C LEU A 16 6.59 4.57 -23.85
N SER A 17 7.65 4.17 -24.55
CA SER A 17 7.93 2.76 -24.88
C SER A 17 8.23 1.88 -23.65
N LEU A 18 8.56 2.47 -22.50
CA LEU A 18 8.80 1.75 -21.25
C LEU A 18 7.50 1.36 -20.53
N TYR A 19 6.36 1.96 -20.91
CA TYR A 19 5.07 1.76 -20.27
C TYR A 19 4.06 1.18 -21.24
N GLY A 20 3.15 0.35 -20.73
CA GLY A 20 2.13 -0.27 -21.58
C GLY A 20 1.11 0.73 -22.15
N LYS A 21 0.82 1.82 -21.43
CA LYS A 21 -0.15 2.86 -21.80
C LYS A 21 0.27 4.23 -21.22
N PRO A 22 -0.06 5.36 -21.88
CA PRO A 22 0.16 6.71 -21.34
C PRO A 22 -0.81 7.00 -20.16
N VAL A 23 -0.43 7.88 -19.26
CA VAL A 23 -1.24 8.30 -18.09
C VAL A 23 -2.57 8.91 -18.54
N ALA A 24 -2.57 9.72 -19.60
CA ALA A 24 -3.74 10.34 -20.19
C ALA A 24 -4.79 9.31 -20.67
N SER A 25 -4.38 8.07 -20.94
CA SER A 25 -5.31 7.01 -21.34
C SER A 25 -6.07 6.38 -20.18
N LEU A 26 -5.65 6.61 -18.92
CA LEU A 26 -6.23 6.01 -17.72
C LEU A 26 -7.75 6.24 -17.62
N PHE A 27 -8.23 7.36 -18.18
CA PHE A 27 -9.64 7.73 -18.17
C PHE A 27 -10.23 7.93 -19.57
N SER A 28 -9.52 7.55 -20.63
CA SER A 28 -9.99 7.74 -22.01
C SER A 28 -10.95 6.65 -22.47
N SER A 29 -10.79 5.45 -21.92
CA SER A 29 -11.54 4.24 -22.29
C SER A 29 -11.83 3.41 -21.05
N PRO A 30 -12.93 2.64 -21.02
CA PRO A 30 -13.20 1.72 -19.92
C PRO A 30 -12.01 0.77 -19.75
N PRO A 31 -11.63 0.44 -18.50
CA PRO A 31 -10.63 -0.58 -18.25
C PRO A 31 -11.10 -1.92 -18.80
N GLU A 32 -10.15 -2.71 -19.29
CA GLU A 32 -10.41 -4.10 -19.66
C GLU A 32 -10.61 -4.92 -18.38
N ALA A 33 -11.76 -5.59 -18.29
CA ALA A 33 -12.07 -6.52 -17.22
C ALA A 33 -11.68 -7.94 -17.65
N PHE A 34 -11.02 -8.66 -16.74
CA PHE A 34 -10.68 -10.07 -16.91
C PHE A 34 -11.29 -10.86 -15.76
N SER A 35 -11.69 -12.11 -16.03
CA SER A 35 -12.05 -13.03 -14.95
C SER A 35 -10.79 -13.41 -14.18
N TRP A 36 -10.80 -13.20 -12.87
CA TRP A 36 -9.71 -13.56 -11.99
C TRP A 36 -9.68 -15.08 -11.77
N ASP A 37 -8.54 -15.59 -11.29
CA ASP A 37 -8.46 -16.99 -10.85
C ASP A 37 -9.43 -17.23 -9.67
N SER A 38 -10.19 -18.33 -9.71
CA SER A 38 -11.20 -18.59 -8.68
C SER A 38 -10.60 -18.80 -7.30
N LYS A 39 -9.37 -19.33 -7.21
CA LYS A 39 -8.65 -19.48 -5.95
C LYS A 39 -8.21 -18.13 -5.38
N LEU A 40 -7.89 -17.17 -6.25
CA LEU A 40 -7.58 -15.81 -5.81
C LEU A 40 -8.83 -15.14 -5.23
N VAL A 41 -9.99 -15.29 -5.87
CA VAL A 41 -11.27 -14.76 -5.37
C VAL A 41 -11.62 -15.37 -4.01
N GLU A 42 -11.45 -16.68 -3.86
CA GLU A 42 -11.68 -17.39 -2.60
C GLU A 42 -10.72 -16.91 -1.50
N ALA A 43 -9.42 -16.86 -1.78
CA ALA A 43 -8.41 -16.40 -0.82
C ALA A 43 -8.66 -14.96 -0.33
N ILE A 44 -9.03 -14.03 -1.22
CA ILE A 44 -9.38 -12.65 -0.84
C ILE A 44 -10.62 -12.64 0.06
N ARG A 45 -11.63 -13.46 -0.24
CA ARG A 45 -12.86 -13.54 0.57
C ARG A 45 -12.60 -14.12 1.95
N GLU A 46 -11.85 -15.21 2.03
CA GLU A 46 -11.48 -15.85 3.29
C GLU A 46 -10.69 -14.88 4.18
N PHE A 47 -9.63 -14.27 3.63
CA PHE A 47 -8.82 -13.30 4.37
C PHE A 47 -9.65 -12.12 4.91
N ASN A 48 -10.56 -11.58 4.11
CA ASN A 48 -11.42 -10.49 4.57
C ASN A 48 -12.47 -10.96 5.59
N ALA A 49 -13.02 -12.18 5.42
CA ALA A 49 -13.99 -12.74 6.34
C ALA A 49 -13.39 -12.98 7.73
N ASP A 50 -12.12 -13.40 7.81
CA ASP A 50 -11.37 -13.54 9.07
C ASP A 50 -11.23 -12.19 9.81
N LEU A 51 -11.25 -11.07 9.08
CA LEU A 51 -11.26 -9.71 9.62
C LEU A 51 -12.69 -9.16 9.84
N GLY A 52 -13.73 -9.96 9.61
CA GLY A 52 -15.13 -9.55 9.75
C GLY A 52 -15.65 -8.68 8.59
N HIS A 53 -15.00 -8.75 7.43
CA HIS A 53 -15.33 -7.95 6.24
C HIS A 53 -15.84 -8.81 5.08
N THR A 54 -16.79 -8.26 4.31
CA THR A 54 -17.35 -8.91 3.10
C THR A 54 -17.39 -7.90 1.94
N PRO A 55 -16.24 -7.58 1.34
CA PRO A 55 -16.20 -6.60 0.24
C PRO A 55 -17.00 -7.12 -0.97
N PRO A 56 -17.81 -6.26 -1.61
CA PRO A 56 -18.64 -6.68 -2.74
C PRO A 56 -17.82 -6.76 -4.04
N PHE A 57 -17.50 -7.98 -4.47
CA PHE A 57 -16.89 -8.26 -5.78
C PHE A 57 -17.20 -9.68 -6.26
N THR A 58 -17.16 -9.89 -7.57
CA THR A 58 -17.44 -11.17 -8.23
C THR A 58 -16.20 -11.84 -8.80
N GLY A 59 -15.10 -11.11 -8.99
CA GLY A 59 -13.88 -11.58 -9.63
C GLY A 59 -13.86 -11.32 -11.14
N ASN A 60 -14.68 -10.37 -11.61
CA ASN A 60 -14.71 -9.94 -13.01
C ASN A 60 -14.53 -8.41 -13.13
N GLU A 61 -14.31 -7.73 -12.01
CA GLU A 61 -14.16 -6.29 -11.95
C GLU A 61 -12.76 -5.87 -12.44
N ALA A 62 -12.68 -4.65 -12.98
CA ALA A 62 -11.39 -4.00 -13.19
C ALA A 62 -10.74 -3.68 -11.83
N VAL A 63 -9.42 -3.64 -11.77
CA VAL A 63 -8.69 -3.42 -10.52
C VAL A 63 -7.84 -2.17 -10.63
N VAL A 64 -7.88 -1.32 -9.60
CA VAL A 64 -6.78 -0.41 -9.30
C VAL A 64 -6.00 -1.01 -8.15
N ILE A 65 -4.71 -1.24 -8.36
CA ILE A 65 -3.83 -1.85 -7.36
C ILE A 65 -2.63 -0.96 -7.07
N THR A 66 -2.27 -0.90 -5.79
CA THR A 66 -0.99 -0.37 -5.32
C THR A 66 -0.49 -1.29 -4.19
N GLY A 67 0.72 -1.05 -3.69
CA GLY A 67 1.23 -1.81 -2.57
C GLY A 67 2.30 -1.09 -1.76
N GLN A 68 2.55 -1.65 -0.57
CA GLN A 68 3.64 -1.30 0.32
C GLN A 68 3.93 -2.45 1.29
N GLN A 69 5.16 -2.51 1.81
CA GLN A 69 5.52 -3.36 2.96
C GLN A 69 4.65 -3.02 4.20
N PRO A 70 4.41 -4.01 5.09
CA PRO A 70 3.68 -3.82 6.34
C PRO A 70 4.54 -3.13 7.42
N GLY A 71 4.89 -1.86 7.22
CA GLY A 71 5.61 -1.07 8.23
C GLY A 71 4.79 -0.91 9.52
N ILE A 72 5.47 -0.92 10.68
CA ILE A 72 4.82 -0.69 11.97
C ILE A 72 4.08 0.65 11.96
N PHE A 73 2.94 0.71 12.65
CA PHE A 73 2.09 1.91 12.68
C PHE A 73 1.71 2.47 11.28
N ALA A 74 1.57 1.57 10.29
CA ALA A 74 1.32 1.86 8.87
C ALA A 74 2.50 2.49 8.10
N GLY A 75 3.66 2.59 8.73
CA GLY A 75 4.87 3.12 8.12
C GLY A 75 4.74 4.59 7.70
N PRO A 76 5.43 5.01 6.64
CA PRO A 76 5.34 6.38 6.14
C PRO A 76 3.95 6.76 5.65
N LEU A 77 3.58 8.05 5.76
CA LEU A 77 2.27 8.56 5.31
C LEU A 77 1.93 8.24 3.85
N TYR A 78 2.94 8.04 2.99
CA TYR A 78 2.68 7.66 1.61
C TYR A 78 1.94 6.31 1.49
N SER A 79 2.04 5.40 2.48
CA SER A 79 1.27 4.15 2.51
C SER A 79 -0.24 4.44 2.54
N VAL A 80 -0.64 5.37 3.42
CA VAL A 80 -2.02 5.84 3.54
C VAL A 80 -2.42 6.60 2.27
N TYR A 81 -1.56 7.46 1.73
CA TYR A 81 -1.86 8.18 0.49
C TYR A 81 -2.01 7.25 -0.72
N LYS A 82 -1.21 6.19 -0.82
CA LYS A 82 -1.36 5.14 -1.83
C LYS A 82 -2.73 4.47 -1.70
N ALA A 83 -3.12 4.06 -0.50
CA ALA A 83 -4.43 3.45 -0.26
C ALA A 83 -5.59 4.39 -0.64
N ILE A 84 -5.56 5.65 -0.18
CA ILE A 84 -6.57 6.66 -0.52
C ILE A 84 -6.62 6.90 -2.03
N THR A 85 -5.46 7.02 -2.68
CA THR A 85 -5.36 7.24 -4.13
C THR A 85 -5.97 6.08 -4.89
N THR A 86 -5.68 4.84 -4.49
CA THR A 86 -6.24 3.63 -5.10
C THR A 86 -7.75 3.57 -4.97
N ILE A 87 -8.30 3.86 -3.78
CA ILE A 87 -9.75 3.93 -3.55
C ILE A 87 -10.39 4.99 -4.45
N LYS A 88 -9.86 6.22 -4.41
CA LYS A 88 -10.40 7.35 -5.19
C LYS A 88 -10.31 7.11 -6.69
N LEU A 89 -9.24 6.47 -7.15
CA LEU A 89 -9.06 6.15 -8.55
C LEU A 89 -10.04 5.07 -9.02
N ALA A 90 -10.27 4.01 -8.22
CA ALA A 90 -11.26 2.98 -8.53
C ALA A 90 -12.70 3.53 -8.56
N GLU A 91 -13.03 4.42 -7.61
CA GLU A 91 -14.31 5.15 -7.59
C GLU A 91 -14.50 6.00 -8.85
N ASN A 92 -13.47 6.80 -9.20
CA ASN A 92 -13.52 7.69 -10.36
C ASN A 92 -13.64 6.92 -11.68
N ILE A 93 -12.89 5.82 -11.83
CA ILE A 93 -12.97 4.96 -13.01
C ILE A 93 -14.35 4.33 -13.10
N SER A 94 -14.89 3.81 -11.99
CA SER A 94 -16.22 3.19 -11.98
C SER A 94 -17.30 4.17 -12.42
N GLN A 95 -17.30 5.37 -11.83
CA GLN A 95 -18.30 6.40 -12.13
C GLN A 95 -18.18 6.90 -13.58
N LYS A 96 -16.96 7.09 -14.07
CA LYS A 96 -16.73 7.64 -15.41
C LYS A 96 -17.13 6.68 -16.53
N HIS A 97 -16.93 5.39 -16.33
CA HIS A 97 -17.10 4.38 -17.36
C HIS A 97 -18.30 3.45 -17.15
N ASP A 98 -19.05 3.60 -16.04
CA ASP A 98 -20.17 2.74 -15.66
C ASP A 98 -19.79 1.25 -15.66
N VAL A 99 -18.60 0.95 -15.13
CA VAL A 99 -18.08 -0.41 -14.95
C VAL A 99 -17.61 -0.60 -13.51
N PRO A 100 -17.79 -1.77 -12.89
CA PRO A 100 -17.29 -1.98 -11.54
C PRO A 100 -15.76 -2.03 -11.54
N CYS A 101 -15.15 -1.22 -10.67
CA CYS A 101 -13.72 -1.21 -10.44
C CYS A 101 -13.43 -1.25 -8.93
N VAL A 102 -12.57 -2.20 -8.52
CA VAL A 102 -12.30 -2.48 -7.12
C VAL A 102 -10.87 -2.06 -6.74
N PRO A 103 -10.69 -1.38 -5.60
CA PRO A 103 -9.38 -1.03 -5.08
C PRO A 103 -8.74 -2.23 -4.37
N ILE A 104 -7.49 -2.54 -4.69
CA ILE A 104 -6.68 -3.54 -4.00
C ILE A 104 -5.42 -2.88 -3.44
N PHE A 105 -5.16 -3.12 -2.15
CA PHE A 105 -3.89 -2.77 -1.52
C PHE A 105 -3.08 -4.05 -1.29
N TRP A 106 -1.98 -4.19 -2.03
CA TRP A 106 -1.05 -5.30 -1.90
C TRP A 106 -0.12 -5.08 -0.72
N VAL A 107 -0.24 -5.93 0.30
CA VAL A 107 0.67 -5.93 1.44
C VAL A 107 1.91 -6.73 1.05
N GLY A 108 3.03 -6.04 0.79
CA GLY A 108 4.31 -6.62 0.36
C GLY A 108 5.06 -7.31 1.51
N SER A 109 4.40 -8.26 2.16
CA SER A 109 4.88 -8.93 3.36
C SER A 109 5.88 -10.06 3.12
N GLU A 110 6.08 -10.44 1.85
CA GLU A 110 7.11 -11.38 1.38
C GLU A 110 8.52 -10.79 1.40
N ASP A 111 8.64 -9.47 1.60
CA ASP A 111 9.91 -8.79 1.78
C ASP A 111 10.59 -9.25 3.08
N HIS A 112 11.92 -9.15 3.12
CA HIS A 112 12.77 -9.52 4.25
C HIS A 112 13.44 -8.30 4.88
N ASP A 113 13.21 -7.09 4.35
CA ASP A 113 13.74 -5.84 4.88
C ASP A 113 12.98 -5.41 6.16
N PHE A 114 13.37 -6.04 7.26
CA PHE A 114 12.82 -5.73 8.58
C PHE A 114 13.16 -4.30 9.02
N ASP A 115 14.37 -3.83 8.73
CA ASP A 115 14.83 -2.52 9.20
C ASP A 115 14.00 -1.37 8.61
N GLU A 116 13.61 -1.49 7.33
CA GLU A 116 12.69 -0.54 6.68
C GLU A 116 11.30 -0.57 7.32
N ALA A 117 10.75 -1.75 7.59
CA ALA A 117 9.42 -1.92 8.15
C ALA A 117 9.33 -1.59 9.66
N ALA A 118 10.43 -1.72 10.39
CA ALA A 118 10.48 -1.59 11.85
C ALA A 118 10.69 -0.16 12.34
N THR A 119 10.97 0.80 11.46
CA THR A 119 11.28 2.18 11.85
C THR A 119 10.23 3.16 11.37
N ILE A 120 9.74 4.03 12.26
CA ILE A 120 8.91 5.18 11.90
C ILE A 120 9.57 6.49 12.33
N TRP A 121 9.20 7.57 11.64
CA TRP A 121 9.61 8.92 11.99
C TRP A 121 8.38 9.75 12.39
N TYR A 122 8.51 10.52 13.46
CA TYR A 122 7.45 11.38 13.96
C TYR A 122 8.00 12.75 14.38
N PRO A 123 7.23 13.84 14.20
CA PRO A 123 7.64 15.16 14.66
C PRO A 123 7.31 15.34 16.16
N SER A 124 8.24 15.90 16.92
CA SER A 124 7.92 16.45 18.25
C SER A 124 7.26 17.81 18.14
N LYS A 125 6.71 18.31 19.25
CA LYS A 125 6.13 19.66 19.33
C LYS A 125 7.11 20.79 18.98
N LYS A 126 8.41 20.54 19.07
CA LYS A 126 9.45 21.51 18.68
C LYS A 126 9.84 21.40 17.19
N HIS A 127 9.06 20.66 16.40
CA HIS A 127 9.32 20.40 14.98
C HIS A 127 10.65 19.67 14.73
N VAL A 128 11.11 18.89 15.71
CA VAL A 128 12.28 18.02 15.56
C VAL A 128 11.80 16.62 15.20
N SER A 129 12.45 16.00 14.20
CA SER A 129 12.14 14.63 13.80
C SER A 129 12.78 13.64 14.77
N HIS A 130 11.98 12.70 15.27
CA HIS A 130 12.41 11.58 16.10
C HIS A 130 12.04 10.27 15.41
N SER A 131 12.73 9.19 15.77
CA SER A 131 12.46 7.85 15.24
C SER A 131 12.15 6.88 16.36
N LEU A 132 11.21 5.96 16.11
CA LEU A 132 11.00 4.74 16.90
C LEU A 132 11.36 3.54 16.04
N THR A 133 12.07 2.58 16.62
CA THR A 133 12.48 1.37 15.93
C THR A 133 12.15 0.15 16.79
N LEU A 134 11.46 -0.82 16.19
CA LEU A 134 11.25 -2.13 16.79
C LEU A 134 12.52 -2.98 16.62
N GLU A 135 13.01 -3.62 17.68
CA GLU A 135 14.21 -4.46 17.58
C GLU A 135 13.87 -5.88 17.10
N GLN A 136 14.61 -6.36 16.11
CA GLN A 136 14.46 -7.72 15.61
C GLN A 136 14.95 -8.73 16.65
N GLN A 137 14.18 -9.80 16.85
CA GLN A 137 14.66 -10.93 17.63
C GLN A 137 15.68 -11.75 16.81
N PRO A 138 16.81 -12.19 17.40
CA PRO A 138 17.87 -12.89 16.66
C PRO A 138 17.42 -14.17 15.94
N ASP A 139 16.41 -14.85 16.48
CA ASP A 139 15.83 -16.08 15.92
C ASP A 139 14.87 -15.82 14.75
N GLN A 140 14.56 -14.55 14.46
CA GLN A 140 13.70 -14.13 13.34
C GLN A 140 14.47 -13.43 12.22
N ALA A 141 15.81 -13.38 12.33
CA ALA A 141 16.67 -12.74 11.34
C ALA A 141 16.54 -13.41 9.96
N GLY A 142 16.23 -12.60 8.95
CA GLY A 142 16.06 -13.08 7.57
C GLY A 142 14.72 -13.77 7.29
N ASN A 143 13.74 -13.71 8.19
CA ASN A 143 12.37 -14.12 7.91
C ASN A 143 11.65 -13.06 7.04
N ALA A 144 10.69 -13.51 6.24
CA ALA A 144 9.78 -12.59 5.56
C ALA A 144 8.90 -11.86 6.60
N LEU A 145 8.49 -10.62 6.31
CA LEU A 145 7.74 -9.78 7.26
C LEU A 145 6.45 -10.44 7.77
N HIS A 146 5.75 -11.24 6.96
CA HIS A 146 4.56 -11.98 7.41
C HIS A 146 4.83 -13.11 8.42
N GLN A 147 6.10 -13.48 8.61
CA GLN A 147 6.54 -14.52 9.55
C GLN A 147 7.16 -13.92 10.82
N VAL A 148 7.42 -12.61 10.83
CA VAL A 148 7.97 -11.90 11.99
C VAL A 148 6.85 -11.65 13.00
N SER A 149 7.02 -12.20 14.20
CA SER A 149 6.08 -11.99 15.30
C SER A 149 6.45 -10.71 16.05
N LEU A 150 5.46 -9.82 16.22
CA LEU A 150 5.61 -8.65 17.09
C LEU A 150 5.84 -9.10 18.53
N THR A 151 6.75 -8.42 19.23
CA THR A 151 7.03 -8.64 20.64
C THR A 151 6.31 -7.59 21.50
N GLU A 152 6.30 -7.80 22.81
CA GLU A 152 5.78 -6.82 23.79
C GLU A 152 6.48 -5.44 23.72
N GLN A 153 7.61 -5.32 23.01
CA GLN A 153 8.24 -4.02 22.73
C GLN A 153 7.27 -3.04 22.07
N ILE A 154 6.30 -3.52 21.28
CA ILE A 154 5.32 -2.66 20.60
C ILE A 154 4.52 -1.80 21.58
N HIS A 155 4.26 -2.29 22.80
CA HIS A 155 3.54 -1.53 23.83
C HIS A 155 4.37 -0.33 24.30
N GLY A 156 5.67 -0.52 24.54
CA GLY A 156 6.58 0.57 24.91
C GLY A 156 6.70 1.64 23.82
N LEU A 157 6.71 1.24 22.55
CA LEU A 157 6.71 2.17 21.42
C LEU A 157 5.41 2.98 21.33
N ILE A 158 4.26 2.35 21.62
CA ILE A 158 2.96 3.04 21.67
C ILE A 158 2.96 4.09 22.80
N ASP A 159 3.46 3.73 23.98
CA ASP A 159 3.53 4.64 25.13
C ASP A 159 4.44 5.83 24.82
N GLU A 160 5.64 5.60 24.26
CA GLU A 160 6.57 6.68 23.88
C GLU A 160 5.94 7.61 22.82
N LEU A 161 5.28 7.04 21.81
CA LEU A 161 4.60 7.84 20.79
C LEU A 161 3.47 8.68 21.41
N GLY A 162 2.68 8.10 22.31
CA GLY A 162 1.60 8.80 23.02
C GLY A 162 2.10 9.99 23.85
N ASP A 163 3.17 9.78 24.63
CA ASP A 163 3.77 10.82 25.47
C ASP A 163 4.33 11.98 24.62
N SER A 164 4.94 11.66 23.48
CA SER A 164 5.52 12.67 22.58
C SER A 164 4.51 13.66 21.98
N VAL A 165 3.24 13.26 21.87
CA VAL A 165 2.14 14.10 21.39
C VAL A 165 1.60 15.00 22.51
N VAL A 166 1.70 14.56 23.76
CA VAL A 166 1.19 15.26 24.94
C VAL A 166 2.19 16.28 25.52
N THR A 167 3.51 16.08 25.37
CA THR A 167 4.57 16.98 25.90
C THR A 167 5.15 17.93 24.88
#